data_AF-A0AAV5N911-F1
#
_entry.id   AF-A0AAV5N911-F1
#
_cell.length_a   1.000
_cell.length_b   1.000
_cell.length_c   1.000
_cell.angle_alpha   90.00
_cell.angle_beta   90.00
_cell.angle_gamma   90.00
#
_symmetry.space_group_name_H-M   'P 1'
#
loop_
_entity.id
_entity.type
_entity.pdbx_description
1 polymer ?
#
loop_
_entity_poly.entity_id
_entity_poly.type
_entity_poly.pdbx_seq_one_letter_code
_entity_poly.pdbx_strand_id
1 'polypeptide(L)'
;MNKLSMTILASLIAGLLVGCDGKEKDAPAADAQKQPQTVQTVQTAQTAPSPAQAKPKATESAPAKISAEEEASQAAQKGNLWLDVFNNSSSIKVNGEDGKQIGGLIQFTKISQASNYAEKYMDIAENNGKFTLKKIRKQENTLDPFFTMKSFYTLGKVSDSEIQNYQKVGEALSNMKPPMPELDKAGVAYMNSIINIAKASNAMYDYYVTSEEYKLDDFKKAPELHKVMAEAYKQYEAANEVAHTAHNNLYKEFHQKELEIMKSKGFDTTVIVYTSVDDVSDFFGGLVDIYNANKGSLKKADKAFYEEKSKRIEEALEALKKAKENAEGLAKEGLKEGELNSYIERLNAFSISAKVTLRDMGKSKDHSLLNDLQNKQENVTSAYNRIVMK
;
A
#
# COMPACT_ATOMS: atom_id res chain seq x y z
N MET A 1 -2.23 -17.02 7.23
CA MET A 1 -2.28 -16.33 5.91
C MET A 1 -2.86 -14.94 6.15
N ASN A 2 -2.21 -13.91 5.60
CA ASN A 2 -2.62 -12.52 5.79
C ASN A 2 -3.71 -12.13 4.79
N LYS A 3 -4.67 -11.30 5.22
CA LYS A 3 -5.84 -10.86 4.44
C LYS A 3 -5.59 -9.64 3.54
N LEU A 4 -4.34 -9.32 3.24
CA LEU A 4 -3.95 -7.97 2.82
C LEU A 4 -4.52 -7.61 1.44
N SER A 5 -5.66 -6.92 1.43
CA SER A 5 -6.20 -6.27 0.24
C SER A 5 -5.40 -5.00 -0.03
N MET A 6 -4.73 -4.96 -1.19
CA MET A 6 -3.82 -3.89 -1.63
C MET A 6 -4.53 -2.84 -2.50
N THR A 7 -5.84 -2.68 -2.33
CA THR A 7 -6.62 -1.80 -3.19
C THR A 7 -6.36 -0.34 -2.83
N ILE A 8 -5.98 0.44 -3.83
CA ILE A 8 -5.65 1.85 -3.69
C ILE A 8 -6.96 2.66 -3.69
N LEU A 9 -7.01 3.75 -2.91
CA LEU A 9 -8.10 4.71 -3.00
C LEU A 9 -7.99 5.45 -4.33
N ALA A 10 -9.01 5.32 -5.17
CA ALA A 10 -9.09 6.16 -6.34
C ALA A 10 -9.45 7.60 -5.92
N SER A 11 -9.04 8.57 -6.72
CA SER A 11 -9.31 9.99 -6.47
C SER A 11 -10.00 10.64 -7.66
N LEU A 12 -10.96 9.92 -8.26
CA LEU A 12 -11.67 10.36 -9.47
C LEU A 12 -12.49 11.65 -9.27
N ILE A 13 -12.66 12.07 -8.02
CA ILE A 13 -13.43 13.26 -7.63
C ILE A 13 -12.76 14.57 -8.12
N ALA A 14 -11.43 14.63 -8.29
CA ALA A 14 -10.76 15.86 -8.74
C ALA A 14 -10.63 16.04 -10.26
N GLY A 15 -10.71 14.96 -11.05
CA GLY A 15 -10.35 14.99 -12.48
C GLY A 15 -11.52 15.06 -13.47
N LEU A 16 -12.76 14.78 -13.04
CA LEU A 16 -13.86 14.47 -13.96
C LEU A 16 -14.88 15.60 -14.21
N LEU A 17 -14.54 16.85 -13.90
CA LEU A 17 -15.38 18.02 -14.22
C LEU A 17 -14.72 19.05 -15.16
N VAL A 18 -13.44 18.92 -15.50
CA VAL A 18 -12.82 19.74 -16.55
C VAL A 18 -13.00 19.05 -17.90
N GLY A 19 -14.23 19.03 -18.42
CA GLY A 19 -14.46 18.46 -19.75
C GLY A 19 -15.88 18.03 -20.07
N CYS A 20 -16.89 18.82 -19.70
CA CYS A 20 -18.22 18.75 -20.30
C CYS A 20 -18.91 20.11 -20.11
N ASP A 21 -18.48 21.13 -20.87
CA ASP A 21 -19.39 22.20 -21.25
C ASP A 21 -19.37 22.29 -22.78
N GLY A 22 -20.44 21.76 -23.37
CA GLY A 22 -20.62 21.67 -24.79
C GLY A 22 -21.49 22.81 -25.31
N LYS A 23 -20.91 23.53 -26.28
CA LYS A 23 -21.52 24.29 -27.38
C LYS A 23 -21.78 25.78 -27.14
N GLU A 24 -21.03 26.59 -27.88
CA GLU A 24 -21.62 27.26 -29.04
C GLU A 24 -20.64 27.29 -30.23
N LYS A 25 -21.21 27.12 -31.41
CA LYS A 25 -20.54 27.06 -32.71
C LYS A 25 -20.09 28.46 -33.11
N ASP A 26 -18.95 28.56 -33.79
CA ASP A 26 -18.90 29.00 -35.19
C ASP A 26 -17.47 28.86 -35.73
N ALA A 27 -17.38 28.42 -36.98
CA ALA A 27 -16.17 28.36 -37.80
C ALA A 27 -16.55 28.96 -39.17
N PRO A 28 -15.61 29.20 -40.13
CA PRO A 28 -14.14 29.21 -40.07
C PRO A 28 -13.51 30.43 -40.78
N ALA A 29 -12.18 30.61 -40.67
CA ALA A 29 -11.37 31.21 -41.74
C ALA A 29 -9.88 30.82 -41.60
N ALA A 30 -9.19 30.86 -42.73
CA ALA A 30 -8.00 30.11 -43.06
C ALA A 30 -6.63 30.75 -42.73
N ASP A 31 -5.63 29.87 -42.70
CA ASP A 31 -4.25 30.01 -43.19
C ASP A 31 -3.14 30.77 -42.44
N ALA A 32 -1.97 30.11 -42.54
CA ALA A 32 -0.60 30.62 -42.61
C ALA A 32 0.26 30.76 -41.31
N GLN A 33 1.03 29.69 -41.06
CA GLN A 33 2.51 29.65 -41.07
C GLN A 33 3.34 30.82 -40.48
N LYS A 34 4.30 30.43 -39.62
CA LYS A 34 5.65 30.97 -39.31
C LYS A 34 5.86 31.68 -37.95
N GLN A 35 6.59 30.99 -37.08
CA GLN A 35 7.72 31.54 -36.29
C GLN A 35 9.01 31.55 -37.17
N PRO A 36 10.19 32.09 -36.77
CA PRO A 36 10.66 32.54 -35.43
C PRO A 36 11.56 33.83 -35.37
N GLN A 37 12.13 34.10 -34.17
CA GLN A 37 13.32 34.92 -33.81
C GLN A 37 13.12 36.46 -33.67
N THR A 38 13.73 37.24 -32.76
CA THR A 38 15.03 37.25 -32.04
C THR A 38 14.97 38.33 -30.91
N VAL A 39 15.45 38.11 -29.66
CA VAL A 39 16.75 38.48 -29.03
C VAL A 39 16.98 39.99 -28.66
N GLN A 40 17.33 40.19 -27.37
CA GLN A 40 18.09 41.28 -26.68
C GLN A 40 17.52 42.70 -26.55
N THR A 41 17.54 43.27 -25.32
CA THR A 41 18.68 44.08 -24.84
C THR A 41 18.61 44.26 -23.30
N VAL A 42 19.78 44.21 -22.65
CA VAL A 42 20.06 44.48 -21.23
C VAL A 42 20.40 45.96 -21.07
N GLN A 43 19.93 46.63 -20.00
CA GLN A 43 20.62 47.79 -19.45
C GLN A 43 20.42 47.95 -17.93
N THR A 44 21.54 47.90 -17.23
CA THR A 44 21.78 48.20 -15.81
C THR A 44 22.07 49.69 -15.62
N ALA A 45 21.57 50.31 -14.54
CA ALA A 45 22.37 51.03 -13.53
C ALA A 45 21.49 51.82 -12.53
N GLN A 46 21.96 51.84 -11.28
CA GLN A 46 21.34 52.32 -10.05
C GLN A 46 21.36 53.85 -9.88
N THR A 47 20.39 54.41 -9.15
CA THR A 47 20.64 55.34 -8.02
C THR A 47 19.37 55.52 -7.17
N ALA A 48 19.53 55.39 -5.85
CA ALA A 48 18.61 55.85 -4.80
C ALA A 48 19.27 57.07 -4.11
N PRO A 49 18.59 57.97 -3.34
CA PRO A 49 17.72 57.60 -2.20
C PRO A 49 16.45 58.45 -1.92
N SER A 50 15.43 57.78 -1.33
CA SER A 50 14.40 58.18 -0.32
C SER A 50 13.69 59.57 -0.35
N PRO A 51 12.40 59.69 0.07
CA PRO A 51 11.89 59.15 1.36
C PRO A 51 10.45 58.57 1.40
N ALA A 52 10.27 57.62 2.32
CA ALA A 52 9.09 57.31 3.14
C ALA A 52 7.67 57.47 2.54
N GLN A 53 7.05 56.33 2.18
CA GLN A 53 5.60 56.15 2.25
C GLN A 53 5.23 54.82 2.91
N ALA A 54 4.21 54.90 3.76
CA ALA A 54 3.75 53.88 4.67
C ALA A 54 3.33 52.58 3.96
N LYS A 55 3.79 51.47 4.53
CA LYS A 55 3.47 50.09 4.15
C LYS A 55 1.97 49.83 4.38
N PRO A 56 1.17 49.47 3.37
CA PRO A 56 -0.17 48.93 3.62
C PRO A 56 0.00 47.58 4.32
N LYS A 57 -0.65 47.48 5.47
CA LYS A 57 -0.82 46.27 6.28
C LYS A 57 -1.38 45.18 5.36
N ALA A 58 -0.60 44.10 5.16
CA ALA A 58 -1.06 42.93 4.44
C ALA A 58 -2.32 42.40 5.16
N THR A 59 -3.46 42.53 4.51
CA THR A 59 -4.68 41.85 4.91
C THR A 59 -4.38 40.36 4.84
N GLU A 60 -4.35 39.72 6.00
CA GLU A 60 -4.30 38.28 6.16
C GLU A 60 -5.52 37.70 5.42
N SER A 61 -5.30 37.28 4.18
CA SER A 61 -6.30 36.59 3.39
C SER A 61 -6.57 35.28 4.11
N ALA A 62 -7.77 35.15 4.68
CA ALA A 62 -8.26 33.89 5.23
C ALA A 62 -8.00 32.78 4.19
N PRO A 63 -7.49 31.60 4.60
CA PRO A 63 -7.19 30.53 3.67
C PRO A 63 -8.45 30.21 2.86
N ALA A 64 -8.30 30.24 1.53
CA ALA A 64 -9.37 29.90 0.61
C ALA A 64 -9.99 28.55 1.02
N LYS A 65 -11.31 28.53 1.11
CA LYS A 65 -12.06 27.32 1.47
C LYS A 65 -11.88 26.33 0.32
N ILE A 66 -10.99 25.35 0.51
CA ILE A 66 -10.79 24.20 -0.40
C ILE A 66 -12.14 23.52 -0.66
N SER A 67 -12.37 23.09 -1.90
CA SER A 67 -13.62 22.44 -2.27
C SER A 67 -13.73 21.04 -1.62
N ALA A 68 -14.94 20.49 -1.49
CA ALA A 68 -15.12 19.15 -0.93
C ALA A 68 -14.44 18.08 -1.80
N GLU A 69 -14.32 18.33 -3.11
CA GLU A 69 -13.61 17.51 -4.08
C GLU A 69 -12.10 17.53 -3.87
N GLU A 70 -11.53 18.72 -3.63
CA GLU A 70 -10.10 18.87 -3.33
C GLU A 70 -9.75 18.23 -1.99
N GLU A 71 -10.62 18.36 -0.98
CA GLU A 71 -10.44 17.72 0.33
C GLU A 71 -10.49 16.19 0.22
N ALA A 72 -11.44 15.64 -0.54
CA ALA A 72 -11.53 14.20 -0.80
C ALA A 72 -10.30 13.68 -1.57
N SER A 73 -9.82 14.41 -2.58
CA SER A 73 -8.62 14.03 -3.33
C SER A 73 -7.38 14.02 -2.43
N GLN A 74 -7.20 15.04 -1.59
CA GLN A 74 -6.10 15.09 -0.62
C GLN A 74 -6.18 13.96 0.41
N ALA A 75 -7.39 13.63 0.90
CA ALA A 75 -7.60 12.51 1.80
C ALA A 75 -7.22 11.17 1.15
N ALA A 76 -7.65 10.93 -0.10
CA ALA A 76 -7.30 9.72 -0.85
C ALA A 76 -5.79 9.60 -1.08
N GLN A 77 -5.12 10.70 -1.46
CA GLN A 77 -3.67 10.74 -1.64
C GLN A 77 -2.92 10.39 -0.35
N LYS A 78 -3.30 11.02 0.76
CA LYS A 78 -2.71 10.71 2.07
C LYS A 78 -3.03 9.28 2.51
N GLY A 79 -4.22 8.76 2.22
CA GLY A 79 -4.61 7.37 2.46
C GLY A 79 -3.70 6.39 1.73
N ASN A 80 -3.42 6.66 0.45
CA ASN A 80 -2.53 5.87 -0.39
C ASN A 80 -1.07 5.93 0.07
N LEU A 81 -0.60 7.09 0.53
CA LEU A 81 0.75 7.21 1.11
C LEU A 81 0.89 6.38 2.39
N TRP A 82 -0.14 6.34 3.23
CA TRP A 82 -0.17 5.44 4.38
C TRP A 82 -0.20 3.96 3.97
N LEU A 83 -0.96 3.61 2.92
CA LEU A 83 -0.94 2.26 2.37
C LEU A 83 0.47 1.87 1.86
N ASP A 84 1.18 2.79 1.23
CA ASP A 84 2.57 2.59 0.81
C ASP A 84 3.48 2.29 2.01
N VAL A 85 3.29 2.97 3.15
CA VAL A 85 3.99 2.65 4.41
C VAL A 85 3.68 1.22 4.84
N PHE A 86 2.40 0.84 4.89
CA PHE A 86 1.97 -0.47 5.43
C PHE A 86 2.42 -1.63 4.54
N ASN A 87 2.50 -1.39 3.24
CA ASN A 87 3.00 -2.36 2.26
C ASN A 87 4.53 -2.37 2.15
N ASN A 88 5.26 -1.58 2.94
CA ASN A 88 6.71 -1.41 2.84
C ASN A 88 7.16 -1.08 1.40
N SER A 89 6.43 -0.17 0.75
CA SER A 89 6.61 0.25 -0.65
C SER A 89 8.01 0.78 -0.94
N SER A 90 8.39 0.73 -2.22
CA SER A 90 9.73 1.08 -2.69
C SER A 90 10.18 2.48 -2.41
N SER A 91 9.22 3.37 -2.33
CA SER A 91 9.46 4.77 -2.27
C SER A 91 8.23 5.41 -1.67
N ILE A 92 8.45 6.18 -0.61
CA ILE A 92 7.42 7.03 -0.05
C ILE A 92 7.97 8.43 -0.19
N LYS A 93 7.29 9.23 -1.02
CA LYS A 93 7.68 10.61 -1.31
C LYS A 93 6.69 11.50 -0.61
N VAL A 94 7.15 12.16 0.45
CA VAL A 94 6.37 13.14 1.21
C VAL A 94 7.11 14.47 1.12
N ASN A 95 6.41 15.59 1.19
CA ASN A 95 7.08 16.89 1.36
C ASN A 95 6.96 17.28 2.82
N GLY A 96 8.07 17.72 3.41
CA GLY A 96 8.08 18.33 4.73
C GLY A 96 7.38 19.68 4.74
N GLU A 97 7.17 20.22 5.94
CA GLU A 97 6.62 21.56 6.13
C GLU A 97 7.46 22.66 5.46
N ASP A 98 8.76 22.42 5.27
CA ASP A 98 9.67 23.32 4.57
C ASP A 98 9.64 23.17 3.03
N GLY A 99 8.70 22.36 2.50
CA GLY A 99 8.56 22.07 1.08
C GLY A 99 9.66 21.18 0.52
N LYS A 100 10.63 20.73 1.33
CA LYS A 100 11.64 19.78 0.89
C LYS A 100 11.07 18.37 0.90
N GLN A 101 11.44 17.60 -0.10
CA GLN A 101 11.06 16.20 -0.16
C GLN A 101 11.69 15.44 1.04
N ILE A 102 10.83 14.91 1.91
CA ILE A 102 11.14 13.94 2.95
C ILE A 102 10.81 12.55 2.42
N GLY A 103 11.81 11.67 2.46
CA GLY A 103 11.68 10.34 1.88
C GLY A 103 12.19 10.25 0.44
N GLY A 104 12.44 9.02 0.01
CA GLY A 104 13.14 8.66 -1.22
C GLY A 104 12.91 7.18 -1.53
N LEU A 105 13.88 6.50 -2.16
CA LEU A 105 13.85 5.04 -2.22
C LEU A 105 13.95 4.48 -0.79
N ILE A 106 12.87 3.85 -0.31
CA ILE A 106 12.77 3.17 0.99
C ILE A 106 12.88 1.65 0.78
N GLN A 107 12.50 1.12 -0.39
CA GLN A 107 12.94 -0.22 -0.80
C GLN A 107 14.46 -0.21 -0.78
N PHE A 108 15.01 -1.30 -0.25
CA PHE A 108 16.45 -1.54 -0.11
C PHE A 108 17.13 -0.82 1.05
N THR A 109 16.40 -0.11 1.91
CA THR A 109 16.88 0.19 3.27
C THR A 109 16.66 -1.03 4.17
N LYS A 110 17.50 -1.22 5.18
CA LYS A 110 17.35 -2.37 6.08
C LYS A 110 16.10 -2.25 6.96
N ILE A 111 15.66 -1.02 7.21
CA ILE A 111 14.48 -0.75 8.05
C ILE A 111 13.17 -1.23 7.40
N SER A 112 13.00 -1.09 6.09
CA SER A 112 11.79 -1.54 5.39
C SER A 112 11.67 -3.07 5.26
N GLN A 113 12.77 -3.79 5.50
CA GLN A 113 12.79 -5.25 5.53
C GLN A 113 12.78 -5.83 6.95
N ALA A 114 12.81 -4.98 7.98
CA ALA A 114 12.93 -5.42 9.36
C ALA A 114 11.81 -6.38 9.77
N SER A 115 10.55 -6.10 9.38
CA SER A 115 9.41 -6.99 9.61
C SER A 115 9.55 -8.34 8.90
N ASN A 116 9.91 -8.35 7.61
CA ASN A 116 10.08 -9.58 6.83
C ASN A 116 11.15 -10.50 7.43
N TYR A 117 12.24 -9.92 7.92
CA TYR A 117 13.27 -10.70 8.59
C TYR A 117 12.84 -11.16 9.99
N ALA A 118 12.09 -10.33 10.72
CA ALA A 118 11.52 -10.70 12.01
C ALA A 118 10.54 -11.86 11.88
N GLU A 119 9.67 -11.85 10.86
CA GLU A 119 8.74 -12.93 10.54
C GLU A 119 9.48 -14.24 10.27
N LYS A 120 10.47 -14.23 9.36
CA LYS A 120 11.34 -15.40 9.11
C LYS A 120 12.05 -15.90 10.36
N TYR A 121 12.44 -14.98 11.24
CA TYR A 121 13.05 -15.30 12.52
C TYR A 121 12.03 -15.87 13.52
N MET A 122 10.77 -15.47 13.47
CA MET A 122 9.69 -16.05 14.27
C MET A 122 9.27 -17.43 13.78
N ASP A 123 9.27 -17.69 12.46
CA ASP A 123 8.97 -19.01 11.88
C ASP A 123 9.89 -20.12 12.38
N ILE A 124 11.14 -19.76 12.68
CA ILE A 124 12.16 -20.68 13.20
C ILE A 124 12.22 -20.71 14.73
N ALA A 125 11.60 -19.72 15.38
CA ALA A 125 11.51 -19.63 16.83
C ALA A 125 10.43 -20.61 17.33
N GLU A 126 10.75 -21.46 18.30
CA GLU A 126 9.72 -22.33 18.90
C GLU A 126 8.75 -21.50 19.74
N ASN A 127 7.44 -21.80 19.65
CA ASN A 127 6.39 -21.29 20.55
C ASN A 127 6.43 -19.77 20.82
N ASN A 128 6.33 -18.94 19.77
CA ASN A 128 6.25 -17.48 19.90
C ASN A 128 7.46 -16.88 20.66
N GLY A 129 8.68 -17.28 20.29
CA GLY A 129 9.92 -16.69 20.84
C GLY A 129 10.57 -17.46 21.99
N LYS A 130 10.10 -18.67 22.34
CA LYS A 130 10.79 -19.53 23.30
C LYS A 130 11.94 -20.28 22.62
N PHE A 131 13.15 -19.72 22.72
CA PHE A 131 14.38 -20.44 22.38
C PHE A 131 14.91 -21.19 23.60
N THR A 132 15.24 -22.48 23.44
CA THR A 132 15.90 -23.25 24.50
C THR A 132 17.42 -23.25 24.29
N LEU A 133 18.18 -22.98 25.37
CA LEU A 133 19.65 -23.09 25.42
C LEU A 133 20.17 -24.42 24.87
N LYS A 134 19.41 -25.51 25.07
CA LYS A 134 19.72 -26.84 24.57
C LYS A 134 19.80 -26.89 23.04
N LYS A 135 18.99 -26.10 22.32
CA LYS A 135 18.98 -26.05 20.84
C LYS A 135 20.08 -25.12 20.31
N ILE A 136 20.31 -23.97 20.96
CA ILE A 136 21.46 -23.07 20.67
C ILE A 136 22.77 -23.87 20.71
N ARG A 137 23.01 -24.59 21.82
CA ARG A 137 24.22 -25.42 21.99
C ARG A 137 24.26 -26.65 21.08
N LYS A 138 23.10 -27.22 20.72
CA LYS A 138 23.01 -28.35 19.77
C LYS A 138 23.35 -27.92 18.34
N GLN A 139 23.02 -26.69 17.95
CA GLN A 139 23.25 -26.16 16.60
C GLN A 139 24.62 -25.47 16.44
N GLU A 140 25.23 -25.02 17.55
CA GLU A 140 26.63 -24.58 17.60
C GLU A 140 27.61 -25.70 17.21
N ASN A 141 27.39 -26.91 17.72
CA ASN A 141 28.21 -28.09 17.41
C ASN A 141 28.02 -28.64 15.98
N THR A 142 27.03 -28.16 15.23
CA THR A 142 26.75 -28.63 13.86
C THR A 142 27.26 -27.69 12.78
N LEU A 143 27.99 -26.60 13.11
CA LEU A 143 28.37 -25.56 12.15
C LEU A 143 27.15 -25.10 11.32
N ASP A 144 25.95 -25.10 11.91
CA ASP A 144 24.74 -24.75 11.20
C ASP A 144 24.79 -23.24 10.90
N PRO A 145 24.95 -22.84 9.62
CA PRO A 145 25.11 -21.43 9.23
C PRO A 145 23.94 -20.57 9.69
N PHE A 146 22.80 -21.19 9.99
CA PHE A 146 21.55 -20.55 10.33
C PHE A 146 21.57 -19.85 11.70
N PHE A 147 22.19 -20.46 12.71
CA PHE A 147 22.40 -19.84 14.04
C PHE A 147 23.74 -19.12 14.14
N THR A 148 24.75 -19.57 13.38
CA THR A 148 26.08 -18.94 13.31
C THR A 148 26.10 -17.78 12.32
N MET A 149 25.32 -16.74 12.64
CA MET A 149 25.39 -15.42 12.01
C MET A 149 24.66 -15.25 10.66
N LYS A 150 24.31 -16.27 9.85
CA LYS A 150 23.79 -15.99 8.47
C LYS A 150 22.45 -15.23 8.46
N SER A 151 21.53 -15.54 9.36
CA SER A 151 20.26 -14.82 9.49
C SER A 151 20.46 -13.38 9.95
N PHE A 152 21.39 -13.15 10.89
CA PHE A 152 21.76 -11.82 11.38
C PHE A 152 22.63 -11.02 10.39
N TYR A 153 23.48 -11.68 9.60
CA TYR A 153 24.24 -11.08 8.50
C TYR A 153 23.30 -10.60 7.40
N THR A 154 22.26 -11.37 7.10
CA THR A 154 21.26 -10.98 6.09
C THR A 154 20.41 -9.81 6.58
N LEU A 155 20.09 -9.77 7.88
CA LEU A 155 19.46 -8.61 8.54
C LEU A 155 20.35 -7.36 8.46
N GLY A 156 21.63 -7.51 8.83
CA GLY A 156 22.54 -6.40 9.03
C GLY A 156 22.08 -5.43 10.12
N LYS A 157 22.95 -4.49 10.50
CA LYS A 157 22.56 -3.38 11.39
C LYS A 157 21.82 -2.30 10.62
N VAL A 158 20.63 -1.92 11.08
CA VAL A 158 19.88 -0.73 10.63
C VAL A 158 20.55 0.50 11.25
N SER A 159 20.89 1.50 10.44
CA SER A 159 21.54 2.72 10.94
C SER A 159 20.57 3.64 11.69
N ASP A 160 21.09 4.45 12.61
CA ASP A 160 20.29 5.47 13.30
C ASP A 160 19.69 6.49 12.33
N SER A 161 20.41 6.81 11.25
CA SER A 161 19.92 7.69 10.18
C SER A 161 18.69 7.09 9.47
N GLU A 162 18.69 5.79 9.16
CA GLU A 162 17.52 5.10 8.60
C GLU A 162 16.33 5.16 9.55
N ILE A 163 16.55 4.91 10.85
CA ILE A 163 15.49 5.00 11.88
C ILE A 163 14.91 6.41 11.95
N GLN A 164 15.77 7.43 12.03
CA GLN A 164 15.33 8.83 12.11
C GLN A 164 14.60 9.29 10.84
N ASN A 165 15.07 8.87 9.67
CA ASN A 165 14.39 9.20 8.42
C ASN A 165 13.02 8.55 8.33
N TYR A 166 12.89 7.28 8.76
CA TYR A 166 11.60 6.61 8.82
C TYR A 166 10.65 7.29 9.80
N GLN A 167 11.12 7.72 10.98
CA GLN A 167 10.32 8.52 11.92
C GLN A 167 9.80 9.82 11.30
N LYS A 168 10.67 10.59 10.63
CA LYS A 168 10.29 11.85 9.96
C LYS A 168 9.23 11.66 8.87
N VAL A 169 9.25 10.54 8.14
CA VAL A 169 8.20 10.22 7.17
C VAL A 169 6.84 10.08 7.87
N GLY A 170 6.79 9.36 9.00
CA GLY A 170 5.55 9.20 9.77
C GLY A 170 5.01 10.52 10.32
N GLU A 171 5.90 11.36 10.86
CA GLU A 171 5.55 12.70 11.33
C GLU A 171 4.99 13.56 10.19
N ALA A 172 5.68 13.60 9.05
CA ALA A 172 5.24 14.35 7.88
C ALA A 172 3.86 13.90 7.38
N LEU A 173 3.63 12.58 7.25
CA LEU A 173 2.33 12.03 6.85
C LEU A 173 1.23 12.39 7.85
N SER A 174 1.49 12.26 9.15
CA SER A 174 0.50 12.59 10.18
C SER A 174 0.09 14.07 10.16
N ASN A 175 1.00 14.96 9.77
CA ASN A 175 0.75 16.40 9.66
C ASN A 175 0.17 16.83 8.30
N MET A 176 0.14 15.94 7.30
CA MET A 176 -0.49 16.24 6.01
C MET A 176 -1.99 16.51 6.18
N LYS A 177 -2.51 17.43 5.37
CA LYS A 177 -3.95 17.72 5.31
C LYS A 177 -4.65 16.82 4.28
N PRO A 178 -5.94 16.49 4.48
CA PRO A 178 -6.71 16.74 5.70
C PRO A 178 -6.25 15.84 6.87
N PRO A 179 -6.52 16.23 8.13
CA PRO A 179 -6.27 15.35 9.27
C PRO A 179 -7.13 14.09 9.13
N MET A 180 -6.54 12.91 9.35
CA MET A 180 -7.24 11.64 9.32
C MET A 180 -6.93 10.89 10.62
N PRO A 181 -7.49 11.31 11.77
CA PRO A 181 -6.99 10.93 13.09
C PRO A 181 -6.90 9.42 13.33
N GLU A 182 -7.85 8.64 12.83
CA GLU A 182 -7.83 7.18 12.97
C GLU A 182 -6.71 6.54 12.16
N LEU A 183 -6.56 6.93 10.89
CA LEU A 183 -5.51 6.43 10.00
C LEU A 183 -4.13 6.91 10.44
N ASP A 184 -3.98 8.19 10.79
CA ASP A 184 -2.72 8.79 11.23
C ASP A 184 -2.22 8.14 12.51
N LYS A 185 -3.11 7.92 13.50
CA LYS A 185 -2.77 7.23 14.74
C LYS A 185 -2.35 5.79 14.47
N ALA A 186 -3.09 5.07 13.62
CA ALA A 186 -2.76 3.69 13.27
C ALA A 186 -1.44 3.60 12.52
N GLY A 187 -1.19 4.52 11.60
CA GLY A 187 0.02 4.55 10.80
C GLY A 187 1.28 4.90 11.60
N VAL A 188 1.21 5.87 12.52
CA VAL A 188 2.30 6.16 13.45
C VAL A 188 2.59 4.96 14.36
N ALA A 189 1.56 4.27 14.85
CA ALA A 189 1.72 3.05 15.65
C ALA A 189 2.41 1.93 14.85
N TYR A 190 2.02 1.72 13.59
CA TYR A 190 2.66 0.78 12.67
C TYR A 190 4.15 1.10 12.51
N MET A 191 4.50 2.34 12.17
CA MET A 191 5.89 2.73 11.93
C MET A 191 6.75 2.57 13.19
N ASN A 192 6.23 2.94 14.35
CA ASN A 192 6.92 2.74 15.62
C ASN A 192 7.18 1.25 15.92
N SER A 193 6.27 0.36 15.53
CA SER A 193 6.47 -1.08 15.69
C SER A 193 7.61 -1.62 14.81
N ILE A 194 7.75 -1.14 13.56
CA ILE A 194 8.88 -1.44 12.68
C ILE A 194 10.20 -0.95 13.29
N ILE A 195 10.21 0.27 13.85
CA ILE A 195 11.39 0.81 14.53
C ILE A 195 11.78 -0.03 15.74
N ASN A 196 10.80 -0.54 16.50
CA ASN A 196 11.07 -1.43 17.64
C ASN A 196 11.68 -2.76 17.18
N ILE A 197 11.19 -3.35 16.08
CA ILE A 197 11.82 -4.53 15.46
C ILE A 197 13.25 -4.22 15.04
N ALA A 198 13.50 -3.08 14.38
CA ALA A 198 14.83 -2.68 13.95
C ALA A 198 15.80 -2.55 15.13
N LYS A 199 15.37 -1.91 16.23
CA LYS A 199 16.15 -1.77 17.46
C LYS A 199 16.43 -3.12 18.12
N ALA A 200 15.44 -4.00 18.22
CA ALA A 200 15.62 -5.34 18.77
C ALA A 200 16.59 -6.17 17.92
N SER A 201 16.46 -6.10 16.59
CA SER A 201 17.35 -6.75 15.63
C SER A 201 18.78 -6.23 15.75
N ASN A 202 18.96 -4.91 15.89
CA ASN A 202 20.27 -4.29 16.13
C ASN A 202 20.92 -4.78 17.43
N ALA A 203 20.16 -4.91 18.52
CA ALA A 203 20.68 -5.44 19.78
C ALA A 203 21.15 -6.90 19.64
N MET A 204 20.37 -7.73 18.94
CA MET A 204 20.78 -9.10 18.62
C MET A 204 22.03 -9.14 17.72
N TYR A 205 22.09 -8.28 16.70
CA TYR A 205 23.25 -8.17 15.82
C TYR A 205 24.51 -7.75 16.58
N ASP A 206 24.39 -6.77 17.48
CA ASP A 206 25.52 -6.32 18.29
C ASP A 206 26.03 -7.42 19.22
N TYR A 207 25.13 -8.19 19.83
CA TYR A 207 25.47 -9.29 20.72
C TYR A 207 26.08 -10.51 20.01
N TYR A 208 25.49 -10.94 18.89
CA TYR A 208 25.92 -12.15 18.18
C TYR A 208 27.03 -11.94 17.16
N VAL A 209 27.13 -10.74 16.57
CA VAL A 209 28.00 -10.49 15.41
C VAL A 209 29.08 -9.47 15.72
N THR A 210 28.73 -8.34 16.34
CA THR A 210 29.70 -7.23 16.51
C THR A 210 30.62 -7.44 17.71
N SER A 211 30.03 -7.74 18.87
CA SER A 211 30.77 -7.93 20.14
C SER A 211 31.11 -9.39 20.42
N GLU A 212 30.36 -10.33 19.82
CA GLU A 212 30.41 -11.76 20.13
C GLU A 212 30.33 -12.07 21.65
N GLU A 213 29.65 -11.21 22.43
CA GLU A 213 29.60 -11.30 23.90
C GLU A 213 29.03 -12.63 24.41
N TYR A 214 28.21 -13.30 23.59
CA TYR A 214 27.69 -14.63 23.87
C TYR A 214 28.78 -15.68 24.21
N LYS A 215 29.99 -15.52 23.65
CA LYS A 215 31.15 -16.37 23.94
C LYS A 215 31.70 -16.14 25.34
N LEU A 216 31.53 -14.94 25.87
CA LEU A 216 32.02 -14.52 27.20
C LEU A 216 31.01 -14.81 28.30
N ASP A 217 29.73 -14.63 28.02
CA ASP A 217 28.66 -14.77 29.01
C ASP A 217 28.00 -16.15 29.04
N ASP A 218 28.43 -17.08 28.18
CA ASP A 218 27.81 -18.41 27.98
C ASP A 218 26.30 -18.30 27.70
N PHE A 219 25.96 -17.40 26.77
CA PHE A 219 24.59 -17.12 26.32
C PHE A 219 23.64 -16.58 27.39
N LYS A 220 24.14 -16.00 28.49
CA LYS A 220 23.28 -15.50 29.57
C LYS A 220 22.31 -14.40 29.12
N LYS A 221 22.73 -13.51 28.21
CA LYS A 221 21.87 -12.44 27.68
C LYS A 221 20.94 -12.88 26.56
N ALA A 222 21.24 -14.00 25.89
CA ALA A 222 20.49 -14.47 24.73
C ALA A 222 18.97 -14.56 24.99
N PRO A 223 18.48 -15.21 26.08
CA PRO A 223 17.04 -15.37 26.30
C PRO A 223 16.26 -14.06 26.32
N GLU A 224 16.81 -13.01 26.97
CA GLU A 224 16.13 -11.72 27.05
C GLU A 224 16.13 -11.01 25.69
N LEU A 225 17.21 -11.08 24.92
CA LEU A 225 17.26 -10.50 23.57
C LEU A 225 16.24 -11.15 22.63
N HIS A 226 16.13 -12.48 22.67
CA HIS A 226 15.14 -13.22 21.88
C HIS A 226 13.71 -12.87 22.29
N LYS A 227 13.46 -12.68 23.59
CA LYS A 227 12.16 -12.24 24.12
C LYS A 227 11.80 -10.83 23.66
N VAL A 228 12.73 -9.87 23.74
CA VAL A 228 12.53 -8.50 23.26
C VAL A 228 12.18 -8.49 21.77
N MET A 229 12.84 -9.31 20.95
CA MET A 229 12.52 -9.45 19.54
C MET A 229 11.11 -10.03 19.30
N ALA A 230 10.72 -11.05 20.07
CA ALA A 230 9.38 -11.64 19.96
C ALA A 230 8.27 -10.66 20.40
N GLU A 231 8.51 -9.88 21.45
CA GLU A 231 7.59 -8.83 21.91
C GLU A 231 7.45 -7.70 20.87
N ALA A 232 8.56 -7.27 20.27
CA ALA A 232 8.55 -6.28 19.19
C ALA A 232 7.77 -6.78 17.97
N TYR A 233 7.96 -8.04 17.57
CA TYR A 233 7.21 -8.65 16.48
C TYR A 233 5.71 -8.74 16.76
N LYS A 234 5.32 -9.16 17.98
CA LYS A 234 3.90 -9.21 18.37
C LYS A 234 3.24 -7.83 18.36
N GLN A 235 3.97 -6.79 18.76
CA GLN A 235 3.48 -5.40 18.66
C GLN A 235 3.27 -4.99 17.21
N TYR A 236 4.18 -5.40 16.32
CA TYR A 236 4.05 -5.17 14.89
C TYR A 236 2.83 -5.87 14.29
N GLU A 237 2.59 -7.16 14.60
CA GLU A 237 1.41 -7.86 14.09
C GLU A 237 0.11 -7.14 14.47
N ALA A 238 -0.01 -6.74 15.75
CA ALA A 238 -1.17 -6.00 16.23
C ALA A 238 -1.30 -4.61 15.55
N ALA A 239 -0.20 -3.89 15.39
CA ALA A 239 -0.20 -2.58 14.74
C ALA A 239 -0.52 -2.68 13.23
N ASN A 240 -0.02 -3.72 12.56
CA ASN A 240 -0.30 -4.04 11.16
C ASN A 240 -1.79 -4.31 10.93
N GLU A 241 -2.41 -5.15 11.77
CA GLU A 241 -3.85 -5.40 11.68
C GLU A 241 -4.69 -4.12 11.87
N VAL A 242 -4.33 -3.29 12.85
CA VAL A 242 -5.02 -2.02 13.12
C VAL A 242 -4.85 -1.02 11.97
N ALA A 243 -3.63 -0.87 11.44
CA ALA A 243 -3.33 0.02 10.31
C ALA A 243 -4.10 -0.37 9.04
N HIS A 244 -4.07 -1.64 8.66
CA HIS A 244 -4.83 -2.11 7.50
C HIS A 244 -6.34 -2.04 7.72
N THR A 245 -6.83 -2.24 8.94
CA THR A 245 -8.25 -2.04 9.24
C THR A 245 -8.67 -0.58 9.08
N ALA A 246 -7.88 0.37 9.61
CA ALA A 246 -8.13 1.80 9.45
C ALA A 246 -8.13 2.21 7.97
N HIS A 247 -7.14 1.75 7.20
CA HIS A 247 -7.09 1.99 5.77
C HIS A 247 -8.30 1.38 5.03
N ASN A 248 -8.68 0.13 5.34
CA ASN A 248 -9.80 -0.53 4.69
C ASN A 248 -11.14 0.16 4.97
N ASN A 249 -11.32 0.71 6.18
CA ASN A 249 -12.50 1.51 6.50
C ASN A 249 -12.56 2.78 5.65
N LEU A 250 -11.42 3.47 5.50
CA LEU A 250 -11.32 4.64 4.63
C LEU A 250 -11.58 4.28 3.16
N TYR A 251 -10.97 3.19 2.67
CA TYR A 251 -11.21 2.67 1.33
C TYR A 251 -12.70 2.42 1.09
N LYS A 252 -13.40 1.74 2.00
CA LYS A 252 -14.84 1.46 1.85
C LYS A 252 -15.68 2.73 1.74
N GLU A 253 -15.37 3.74 2.57
CA GLU A 253 -16.09 5.02 2.53
C GLU A 253 -15.89 5.73 1.19
N PHE A 254 -14.65 5.81 0.70
CA PHE A 254 -14.33 6.45 -0.57
C PHE A 254 -14.89 5.67 -1.76
N HIS A 255 -14.65 4.36 -1.77
CA HIS A 255 -15.07 3.46 -2.83
C HIS A 255 -16.60 3.50 -3.04
N GLN A 256 -17.38 3.53 -1.96
CA GLN A 256 -18.84 3.63 -2.08
C GLN A 256 -19.27 4.95 -2.73
N LYS A 257 -18.69 6.09 -2.31
CA LYS A 257 -18.98 7.41 -2.90
C LYS A 257 -18.60 7.45 -4.38
N GLU A 258 -17.45 6.88 -4.73
CA GLU A 258 -17.01 6.80 -6.14
C GLU A 258 -17.94 5.93 -6.99
N LEU A 259 -18.37 4.77 -6.47
CA LEU A 259 -19.37 3.92 -7.12
C LEU A 259 -20.67 4.67 -7.40
N GLU A 260 -21.18 5.45 -6.44
CA GLU A 260 -22.40 6.24 -6.61
C GLU A 260 -22.23 7.31 -7.70
N ILE A 261 -21.08 8.01 -7.71
CA ILE A 261 -20.75 9.00 -8.74
C ILE A 261 -20.67 8.34 -10.12
N MET A 262 -19.97 7.22 -10.26
CA MET A 262 -19.82 6.53 -11.54
C MET A 262 -21.15 6.02 -12.09
N LYS A 263 -22.02 5.48 -11.23
CA LYS A 263 -23.40 5.10 -11.60
C LYS A 263 -24.18 6.31 -12.10
N SER A 264 -24.10 7.46 -11.43
CA SER A 264 -24.81 8.67 -11.84
C SER A 264 -24.35 9.21 -13.21
N LYS A 265 -23.08 8.97 -13.58
CA LYS A 265 -22.51 9.36 -14.88
C LYS A 265 -22.74 8.33 -15.99
N GLY A 266 -23.34 7.18 -15.67
CA GLY A 266 -23.50 6.05 -16.59
C GLY A 266 -22.16 5.51 -17.06
N PHE A 267 -21.22 5.31 -16.13
CA PHE A 267 -19.92 4.67 -16.33
C PHE A 267 -20.01 3.19 -15.98
N ASP A 268 -20.87 2.48 -16.69
CA ASP A 268 -21.26 1.10 -16.35
C ASP A 268 -20.07 0.15 -16.39
N THR A 269 -19.14 0.31 -17.33
CA THR A 269 -17.95 -0.54 -17.45
C THR A 269 -17.03 -0.38 -16.25
N THR A 270 -16.80 0.86 -15.84
CA THR A 270 -15.95 1.21 -14.69
C THR A 270 -16.60 0.72 -13.39
N VAL A 271 -17.92 0.85 -13.26
CA VAL A 271 -18.66 0.27 -12.12
C VAL A 271 -18.41 -1.24 -12.04
N ILE A 272 -18.49 -1.97 -13.17
CA ILE A 272 -18.23 -3.42 -13.18
C ILE A 272 -16.78 -3.72 -12.75
N VAL A 273 -15.79 -2.95 -13.20
CA VAL A 273 -14.38 -3.11 -12.77
C VAL A 273 -14.23 -2.94 -11.26
N TYR A 274 -14.88 -1.93 -10.67
CA TYR A 274 -14.83 -1.66 -9.23
C TYR A 274 -15.50 -2.78 -8.43
N THR A 275 -16.73 -3.16 -8.79
CA THR A 275 -17.45 -4.20 -8.05
C THR A 275 -16.81 -5.58 -8.19
N SER A 276 -16.17 -5.87 -9.33
CA SER A 276 -15.53 -7.18 -9.52
C SER A 276 -14.21 -7.34 -8.77
N VAL A 277 -13.44 -6.27 -8.52
CA VAL A 277 -12.28 -6.35 -7.61
C VAL A 277 -12.70 -6.54 -6.15
N ASP A 278 -13.84 -5.96 -5.76
CA ASP A 278 -14.46 -6.19 -4.46
C ASP A 278 -14.93 -7.64 -4.32
N ASP A 279 -15.67 -8.18 -5.30
CA ASP A 279 -16.09 -9.60 -5.30
C ASP A 279 -14.90 -10.57 -5.21
N VAL A 280 -13.79 -10.27 -5.90
CA VAL A 280 -12.53 -11.04 -5.83
C VAL A 280 -11.94 -11.00 -4.41
N SER A 281 -11.88 -9.81 -3.81
CA SER A 281 -11.34 -9.62 -2.46
C SER A 281 -12.19 -10.31 -1.40
N ASP A 282 -13.52 -10.19 -1.52
CA ASP A 282 -14.51 -10.83 -0.65
C ASP A 282 -14.54 -12.35 -0.79
N PHE A 283 -14.27 -12.88 -1.99
CA PHE A 283 -14.14 -14.32 -2.20
C PHE A 283 -12.90 -14.85 -1.48
N PHE A 284 -11.73 -14.26 -1.72
CA PHE A 284 -10.48 -14.73 -1.14
C PHE A 284 -10.43 -14.53 0.38
N GLY A 285 -10.76 -13.32 0.85
CA GLY A 285 -10.73 -12.97 2.27
C GLY A 285 -11.63 -13.86 3.12
N GLY A 286 -12.84 -14.17 2.63
CA GLY A 286 -13.76 -15.08 3.31
C GLY A 286 -13.19 -16.50 3.45
N LEU A 287 -12.52 -17.03 2.43
CA LEU A 287 -11.90 -18.36 2.51
C LEU A 287 -10.71 -18.37 3.48
N VAL A 288 -9.89 -17.31 3.49
CA VAL A 288 -8.78 -17.16 4.45
C VAL A 288 -9.31 -17.14 5.89
N ASP A 289 -10.43 -16.47 6.15
CA ASP A 289 -11.05 -16.42 7.48
C ASP A 289 -11.47 -17.80 7.96
N ILE A 290 -12.09 -18.56 7.07
CA ILE A 290 -12.50 -19.94 7.36
C ILE A 290 -11.27 -20.81 7.59
N TYR A 291 -10.23 -20.68 6.76
CA TYR A 291 -8.99 -21.43 6.89
C TYR A 291 -8.31 -21.19 8.25
N ASN A 292 -8.16 -19.91 8.62
CA ASN A 292 -7.55 -19.50 9.88
C ASN A 292 -8.41 -19.96 11.09
N ALA A 293 -9.74 -19.83 11.02
CA ALA A 293 -10.64 -20.27 12.09
C ALA A 293 -10.70 -21.80 12.25
N ASN A 294 -10.38 -22.56 11.20
CA ASN A 294 -10.51 -24.02 11.18
C ASN A 294 -9.17 -24.76 11.09
N LYS A 295 -8.15 -24.23 11.77
CA LYS A 295 -6.82 -24.88 11.91
C LYS A 295 -6.19 -25.24 10.57
N GLY A 296 -6.34 -24.36 9.58
CA GLY A 296 -5.75 -24.53 8.26
C GLY A 296 -6.53 -25.47 7.34
N SER A 297 -7.86 -25.49 7.44
CA SER A 297 -8.71 -26.28 6.53
C SER A 297 -9.96 -25.52 6.10
N LEU A 298 -10.35 -25.73 4.84
CA LEU A 298 -11.56 -25.19 4.22
C LEU A 298 -12.76 -26.15 4.30
N LYS A 299 -12.66 -27.27 5.04
CA LYS A 299 -13.75 -28.26 5.16
C LYS A 299 -15.07 -27.69 5.66
N LYS A 300 -15.04 -26.58 6.41
CA LYS A 300 -16.23 -25.90 6.93
C LYS A 300 -16.68 -24.72 6.07
N ALA A 301 -16.04 -24.47 4.92
CA ALA A 301 -16.53 -23.44 4.02
C ALA A 301 -17.86 -23.88 3.40
N ASP A 302 -18.81 -22.94 3.35
CA ASP A 302 -20.07 -23.14 2.65
C ASP A 302 -19.80 -23.07 1.14
N LYS A 303 -19.68 -24.24 0.52
CA LYS A 303 -19.37 -24.36 -0.89
C LYS A 303 -20.41 -23.65 -1.78
N ALA A 304 -21.70 -23.75 -1.45
CA ALA A 304 -22.76 -23.14 -2.25
C ALA A 304 -22.66 -21.61 -2.22
N PHE A 305 -22.41 -21.04 -1.05
CA PHE A 305 -22.18 -19.60 -0.89
C PHE A 305 -21.01 -19.09 -1.75
N TYR A 306 -19.90 -19.83 -1.80
CA TYR A 306 -18.76 -19.42 -2.64
C TYR A 306 -18.96 -19.72 -4.14
N GLU A 307 -19.77 -20.72 -4.49
CA GLU A 307 -20.20 -20.92 -5.89
C GLU A 307 -21.02 -19.71 -6.38
N GLU A 308 -21.90 -19.15 -5.56
CA GLU A 308 -22.61 -17.90 -5.88
C GLU A 308 -21.66 -16.71 -6.03
N LYS A 309 -20.66 -16.57 -5.16
CA LYS A 309 -19.63 -15.52 -5.31
C LYS A 309 -18.82 -15.69 -6.60
N SER A 310 -18.40 -16.93 -6.92
CA SER A 310 -17.69 -17.24 -8.18
C SER A 310 -18.53 -16.85 -9.39
N LYS A 311 -19.84 -17.09 -9.34
CA LYS A 311 -20.76 -16.74 -10.42
C LYS A 311 -20.82 -15.24 -10.68
N ARG A 312 -20.83 -14.39 -9.64
CA ARG A 312 -20.79 -12.92 -9.82
C ARG A 312 -19.54 -12.45 -10.54
N ILE A 313 -18.39 -13.06 -10.23
CA ILE A 313 -17.12 -12.78 -10.92
C ILE A 313 -17.19 -13.17 -12.40
N GLU A 314 -17.83 -14.30 -12.71
CA GLU A 314 -18.05 -14.74 -14.10
C GLU A 314 -18.99 -13.82 -14.86
N GLU A 315 -20.08 -13.40 -14.23
CA GLU A 315 -21.03 -12.44 -14.82
C GLU A 315 -20.35 -11.09 -15.13
N ALA A 316 -19.51 -10.60 -14.20
CA ALA A 316 -18.69 -9.42 -14.44
C ALA A 316 -17.71 -9.62 -15.60
N LEU A 317 -17.05 -10.78 -15.66
CA LEU A 317 -16.12 -11.10 -16.75
C LEU A 317 -16.80 -11.07 -18.11
N GLU A 318 -17.98 -11.67 -18.25
CA GLU A 318 -18.73 -11.66 -19.50
C GLU A 318 -19.23 -10.25 -19.87
N ALA A 319 -19.66 -9.46 -18.87
CA ALA A 319 -20.05 -8.08 -19.09
C ALA A 319 -18.87 -7.23 -19.60
N LEU A 320 -17.67 -7.38 -19.02
CA LEU A 320 -16.47 -6.67 -19.46
C LEU A 320 -16.01 -7.12 -20.85
N LYS A 321 -16.10 -8.42 -21.16
CA LYS A 321 -15.81 -8.94 -22.51
C LYS A 321 -16.72 -8.35 -23.58
N LYS A 322 -17.99 -8.09 -23.25
CA LYS A 322 -18.92 -7.41 -24.16
C LYS A 322 -18.64 -5.91 -24.23
N ALA A 323 -18.38 -5.27 -23.09
CA ALA A 323 -18.10 -3.83 -23.02
C ALA A 323 -16.86 -3.45 -23.84
N LYS A 324 -15.84 -4.32 -23.88
CA LYS A 324 -14.61 -4.06 -24.64
C LYS A 324 -14.84 -3.92 -26.16
N GLU A 325 -15.94 -4.46 -26.69
CA GLU A 325 -16.29 -4.39 -28.11
C GLU A 325 -16.88 -3.01 -28.47
N ASN A 326 -17.20 -2.18 -27.48
CA ASN A 326 -17.76 -0.83 -27.66
C ASN A 326 -16.71 0.26 -27.37
N ALA A 327 -15.88 0.57 -28.37
CA ALA A 327 -14.81 1.56 -28.25
C ALA A 327 -15.31 2.97 -27.85
N GLU A 328 -16.49 3.39 -28.34
CA GLU A 328 -17.08 4.68 -27.98
C GLU A 328 -17.47 4.73 -26.49
N GLY A 329 -18.03 3.64 -25.96
CA GLY A 329 -18.35 3.49 -24.55
C GLY A 329 -17.11 3.57 -23.66
N LEU A 330 -16.03 2.86 -24.04
CA LEU A 330 -14.76 2.93 -23.31
C LEU A 330 -14.16 4.33 -23.30
N ALA A 331 -14.19 5.02 -24.46
CA ALA A 331 -13.69 6.38 -24.57
C ALA A 331 -14.47 7.36 -23.70
N LYS A 332 -15.81 7.22 -23.62
CA LYS A 332 -16.68 8.02 -22.74
C LYS A 332 -16.28 7.87 -21.26
N GLU A 333 -15.92 6.67 -20.84
CA GLU A 333 -15.47 6.38 -19.47
C GLU A 333 -13.97 6.64 -19.25
N GLY A 334 -13.27 7.10 -20.30
CA GLY A 334 -11.83 7.31 -20.31
C GLY A 334 -11.01 6.02 -20.13
N LEU A 335 -11.58 4.84 -20.32
CA LEU A 335 -10.92 3.55 -20.16
C LEU A 335 -10.03 3.25 -21.36
N LYS A 336 -8.76 2.92 -21.11
CA LYS A 336 -7.85 2.46 -22.18
C LYS A 336 -8.09 0.98 -22.44
N GLU A 337 -8.27 0.64 -23.71
CA GLU A 337 -8.54 -0.74 -24.14
C GLU A 337 -7.47 -1.73 -23.63
N GLY A 338 -6.18 -1.36 -23.71
CA GLY A 338 -5.08 -2.20 -23.24
C GLY A 338 -5.11 -2.47 -21.73
N GLU A 339 -5.51 -1.48 -20.93
CA GLU A 339 -5.64 -1.62 -19.47
C GLU A 339 -6.83 -2.53 -19.12
N LEU A 340 -7.97 -2.34 -19.79
CA LEU A 340 -9.16 -3.17 -19.63
C LEU A 340 -8.91 -4.63 -20.06
N ASN A 341 -8.25 -4.85 -21.20
CA ASN A 341 -7.90 -6.20 -21.67
C ASN A 341 -7.00 -6.92 -20.64
N SER A 342 -6.00 -6.23 -20.11
CA SER A 342 -5.14 -6.81 -19.07
C SER A 342 -5.92 -7.16 -17.80
N TYR A 343 -6.90 -6.32 -17.41
CA TYR A 343 -7.78 -6.60 -16.28
C TYR A 343 -8.65 -7.84 -16.52
N ILE A 344 -9.31 -7.93 -17.70
CA ILE A 344 -10.15 -9.08 -18.10
C ILE A 344 -9.34 -10.38 -18.06
N GLU A 345 -8.11 -10.40 -18.57
CA GLU A 345 -7.25 -11.58 -18.55
C GLU A 345 -6.96 -12.06 -17.12
N ARG A 346 -6.65 -11.14 -16.22
CA ARG A 346 -6.33 -11.44 -14.82
C ARG A 346 -7.58 -11.86 -14.04
N LEU A 347 -8.72 -11.23 -14.29
CA LEU A 347 -10.00 -11.61 -13.70
C LEU A 347 -10.42 -13.02 -14.15
N ASN A 348 -10.23 -13.35 -15.43
CA ASN A 348 -10.47 -14.69 -15.94
C ASN A 348 -9.55 -15.73 -15.28
N ALA A 349 -8.27 -15.42 -15.11
CA ALA A 349 -7.33 -16.30 -14.40
C ALA A 349 -7.77 -16.54 -12.94
N PHE A 350 -8.22 -15.49 -12.23
CA PHE A 350 -8.78 -15.64 -10.89
C PHE A 350 -10.04 -16.51 -10.90
N SER A 351 -10.99 -16.27 -11.80
CA SER A 351 -12.23 -17.06 -11.93
C SER A 351 -11.93 -18.56 -12.12
N ILE A 352 -10.94 -18.91 -12.95
CA ILE A 352 -10.50 -20.30 -13.11
C ILE A 352 -9.93 -20.86 -11.80
N SER A 353 -9.04 -20.14 -11.12
CA SER A 353 -8.48 -20.57 -9.82
C SER A 353 -9.55 -20.68 -8.73
N ALA A 354 -10.58 -19.83 -8.75
CA ALA A 354 -11.73 -19.91 -7.84
C ALA A 354 -12.53 -21.20 -8.07
N LYS A 355 -12.82 -21.56 -9.32
CA LYS A 355 -13.47 -22.84 -9.67
C LYS A 355 -12.65 -24.06 -9.24
N VAL A 356 -11.34 -24.02 -9.46
CA VAL A 356 -10.43 -25.09 -9.02
C VAL A 356 -10.47 -25.21 -7.48
N THR A 357 -10.43 -24.09 -6.78
CA THR A 357 -10.52 -24.08 -5.32
C THR A 357 -11.85 -24.65 -4.84
N LEU A 358 -12.99 -24.28 -5.43
CA LEU A 358 -14.29 -24.83 -5.06
C LEU A 358 -14.44 -26.32 -5.35
N ARG A 359 -13.79 -26.81 -6.41
CA ARG A 359 -13.73 -28.25 -6.71
C ARG A 359 -12.92 -29.01 -5.65
N ASP A 360 -11.85 -28.40 -5.14
CA ASP A 360 -10.82 -29.09 -4.36
C ASP A 360 -10.74 -28.69 -2.88
N MET A 361 -11.55 -27.72 -2.43
CA MET A 361 -11.61 -27.26 -1.04
C MET A 361 -11.95 -28.40 -0.07
N GLY A 362 -11.31 -28.37 1.10
CA GLY A 362 -11.48 -29.38 2.15
C GLY A 362 -10.68 -30.67 1.91
N LYS A 363 -9.87 -30.73 0.85
CA LYS A 363 -8.92 -31.82 0.56
C LYS A 363 -7.53 -31.50 1.15
N SER A 364 -6.54 -32.37 0.95
CA SER A 364 -5.19 -32.26 1.56
C SER A 364 -4.29 -31.13 1.04
N LYS A 365 -4.84 -30.13 0.34
CA LYS A 365 -4.07 -29.06 -0.33
C LYS A 365 -4.65 -27.65 -0.17
N ASP A 366 -5.50 -27.42 0.84
CA ASP A 366 -6.16 -26.12 1.06
C ASP A 366 -5.17 -24.93 1.09
N HIS A 367 -4.01 -25.10 1.73
CA HIS A 367 -2.97 -24.06 1.75
C HIS A 367 -2.45 -23.71 0.34
N SER A 368 -2.18 -24.71 -0.50
CA SER A 368 -1.71 -24.50 -1.87
C SER A 368 -2.76 -23.84 -2.75
N LEU A 369 -4.03 -24.17 -2.54
CA LEU A 369 -5.15 -23.55 -3.26
C LEU A 369 -5.26 -22.06 -2.91
N LEU A 370 -5.19 -21.73 -1.62
CA LEU A 370 -5.24 -20.35 -1.17
C LEU A 370 -4.02 -19.55 -1.63
N ASN A 371 -2.82 -20.14 -1.67
CA ASN A 371 -1.64 -19.45 -2.21
C ASN A 371 -1.78 -19.14 -3.71
N ASP A 372 -2.32 -20.07 -4.51
CA ASP A 372 -2.59 -19.77 -5.93
C ASP A 372 -3.65 -18.65 -6.08
N LEU A 373 -4.74 -18.72 -5.31
CA LEU A 373 -5.77 -17.68 -5.31
C LEU A 373 -5.22 -16.31 -4.90
N GLN A 374 -4.38 -16.26 -3.87
CA GLN A 374 -3.74 -15.03 -3.43
C GLN A 374 -2.94 -14.40 -4.58
N ASN A 375 -2.09 -15.18 -5.25
CA ASN A 375 -1.32 -14.70 -6.38
C ASN A 375 -2.22 -14.18 -7.51
N LYS A 376 -3.38 -14.81 -7.76
CA LYS A 376 -4.34 -14.31 -8.76
C LYS A 376 -5.05 -13.04 -8.30
N GLN A 377 -5.44 -12.95 -7.04
CA GLN A 377 -6.08 -11.77 -6.44
C GLN A 377 -5.15 -10.56 -6.51
N GLU A 378 -3.87 -10.71 -6.14
CA GLU A 378 -2.85 -9.67 -6.24
C GLU A 378 -2.69 -9.20 -7.70
N ASN A 379 -2.73 -10.14 -8.66
CA ASN A 379 -2.68 -9.79 -10.07
C ASN A 379 -3.91 -9.00 -10.53
N VAL A 380 -5.12 -9.37 -10.13
CA VAL A 380 -6.35 -8.61 -10.41
C VAL A 380 -6.26 -7.21 -9.81
N THR A 381 -5.88 -7.11 -8.54
CA THR A 381 -5.73 -5.85 -7.81
C THR A 381 -4.71 -4.92 -8.49
N SER A 382 -3.57 -5.47 -8.92
CA SER A 382 -2.57 -4.70 -9.68
C SER A 382 -3.13 -4.15 -11.00
N ALA A 383 -3.95 -4.93 -11.74
CA ALA A 383 -4.56 -4.43 -12.96
C ALA A 383 -5.67 -3.40 -12.69
N TYR A 384 -6.46 -3.59 -11.63
CA TYR A 384 -7.40 -2.60 -11.15
C TYR A 384 -6.70 -1.28 -10.83
N ASN A 385 -5.62 -1.33 -10.04
CA ASN A 385 -4.85 -0.15 -9.65
C ASN A 385 -4.36 0.64 -10.87
N ARG A 386 -3.94 -0.03 -11.96
CA ARG A 386 -3.57 0.65 -13.22
C ARG A 386 -4.73 1.37 -13.91
N ILE A 387 -5.96 0.87 -13.79
CA ILE A 387 -7.15 1.51 -14.36
C ILE A 387 -7.52 2.77 -13.56
N VAL A 388 -7.32 2.75 -12.24
CA VAL A 388 -7.79 3.83 -11.35
C VAL A 388 -6.76 4.90 -11.03
N MET A 389 -5.45 4.62 -11.16
CA MET A 389 -4.35 5.57 -10.90
C MET A 389 -4.07 6.53 -12.08
N LYS A 390 -5.10 6.98 -12.79
CA LYS A 390 -4.93 7.86 -13.97
C LYS A 390 -4.39 9.24 -13.62
#